data_AF-W4HF22-F1
#
_entry.id   AF-W4HF22-F1
#
_cell.length_a   1.000
_cell.length_b   1.000
_cell.length_c   1.000
_cell.angle_alpha   90.00
_cell.angle_beta   90.00
_cell.angle_gamma   90.00
#
_symmetry.space_group_name_H-M   'P 1'
#
loop_
_entity.id
_entity.type
_entity.pdbx_description
1 polymer ?
#
loop_
_entity_poly.entity_id
_entity_poly.type
_entity_poly.pdbx_seq_one_letter_code
_entity_poly.pdbx_strand_id
1 'polypeptide(L)'
;MFQDTSFDKDEITVVWQSINVEHACHYCVSAHTGIAKLMGVSDEITEALRIEAPLPNDRLKALRDFTLSVVHGRGNVDKAALDAFLDAGFAKRQMLEVILGVSQKVMSNYVNHIAETPVDKPFEKFEWHKAA
;
A
#
# COMPACT_ATOMS: atom_id res chain seq x y z
N MET A 1 -2.01 11.38 -10.65
CA MET A 1 -0.54 11.19 -10.68
C MET A 1 -0.13 9.74 -10.40
N PHE A 2 -0.45 9.13 -9.23
CA PHE A 2 -0.17 7.69 -8.99
C PHE A 2 -1.26 6.75 -9.53
N GLN A 3 -2.54 7.15 -9.49
CA GLN A 3 -3.63 6.36 -10.08
C GLN A 3 -3.57 6.29 -11.62
N ASP A 4 -2.71 7.09 -12.24
CA ASP A 4 -2.46 7.10 -13.70
C ASP A 4 -1.25 6.23 -14.09
N THR A 5 -0.72 5.46 -13.13
CA THR A 5 0.38 4.50 -13.37
C THR A 5 -0.12 3.27 -14.13
N SER A 6 0.77 2.33 -14.46
CA SER A 6 0.38 1.10 -15.17
C SER A 6 -0.30 0.06 -14.28
N PHE A 7 -0.45 0.32 -12.98
CA PHE A 7 -1.11 -0.59 -12.05
C PHE A 7 -2.63 -0.56 -12.21
N ASP A 8 -3.25 -1.72 -12.03
CA ASP A 8 -4.70 -1.79 -11.89
C ASP A 8 -5.17 -1.32 -10.49
N LYS A 9 -6.49 -1.31 -10.27
CA LYS A 9 -7.08 -0.85 -9.01
C LYS A 9 -6.67 -1.69 -7.78
N ASP A 10 -6.44 -2.98 -7.98
CA ASP A 10 -6.07 -3.91 -6.91
C ASP A 10 -4.60 -3.69 -6.55
N GLU A 11 -3.74 -3.58 -7.57
CA GLU A 11 -2.31 -3.28 -7.43
C GLU A 11 -2.06 -1.90 -6.80
N ILE A 12 -2.80 -0.85 -7.21
CA ILE A 12 -2.78 0.48 -6.58
C ILE A 12 -3.10 0.37 -5.09
N THR A 13 -4.14 -0.40 -4.75
CA THR A 13 -4.57 -0.60 -3.36
C THR A 13 -3.51 -1.32 -2.55
N VAL A 14 -2.91 -2.37 -3.11
CA VAL A 14 -1.81 -3.11 -2.47
C VAL A 14 -0.64 -2.19 -2.17
N VAL A 15 -0.16 -1.39 -3.13
CA VAL A 15 0.97 -0.48 -2.88
C VAL A 15 0.62 0.50 -1.76
N TRP A 16 -0.49 1.22 -1.88
CA TRP A 16 -0.87 2.23 -0.90
C TRP A 16 -1.09 1.67 0.51
N GLN A 17 -1.91 0.62 0.64
CA GLN A 17 -2.26 0.10 1.96
C GLN A 17 -1.11 -0.64 2.62
N SER A 18 -0.22 -1.30 1.87
CA SER A 18 0.98 -1.90 2.46
C SER A 18 1.83 -0.85 3.16
N ILE A 19 2.04 0.31 2.54
CA ILE A 19 2.82 1.42 3.12
C ILE A 19 2.07 2.05 4.31
N ASN A 20 0.75 2.20 4.21
CA ASN A 20 -0.08 2.78 5.27
C ASN A 20 -0.08 1.94 6.54
N VAL A 21 -0.26 0.63 6.39
CA VAL A 21 -0.25 -0.33 7.50
C VAL A 21 1.16 -0.46 8.09
N GLU A 22 2.19 -0.49 7.24
CA GLU A 22 3.59 -0.52 7.70
C GLU A 22 3.91 0.69 8.57
N HIS A 23 3.57 1.90 8.10
CA HIS A 23 3.76 3.14 8.86
C HIS A 23 2.77 3.33 10.02
N ALA A 24 1.81 2.41 10.23
CA ALA A 24 0.76 2.52 11.24
C ALA A 24 -0.08 3.81 11.14
N CYS A 25 -0.34 4.33 9.94
CA CYS A 25 -1.14 5.56 9.76
C CYS A 25 -2.64 5.30 9.91
N HIS A 26 -3.23 5.63 11.08
CA HIS A 26 -4.65 5.46 11.38
C HIS A 26 -5.57 6.11 10.34
N TYR A 27 -5.26 7.37 9.98
CA TYR A 27 -6.03 8.11 8.99
C TYR A 27 -5.92 7.47 7.60
N CYS A 28 -4.70 7.16 7.18
CA CYS A 28 -4.42 6.69 5.83
C CYS A 28 -5.03 5.32 5.58
N VAL A 29 -4.93 4.38 6.54
CA VAL A 29 -5.54 3.06 6.40
C VAL A 29 -7.06 3.18 6.30
N SER A 30 -7.68 3.99 7.15
CA SER A 30 -9.14 4.23 7.15
C SER A 30 -9.62 4.83 5.82
N ALA A 31 -8.98 5.90 5.36
CA ALA A 31 -9.32 6.58 4.12
C ALA A 31 -9.11 5.67 2.90
N HIS A 32 -7.98 4.96 2.83
CA HIS A 32 -7.69 4.10 1.68
C HIS A 32 -8.51 2.81 1.65
N THR A 33 -9.05 2.33 2.79
CA THR A 33 -10.08 1.28 2.79
C THR A 33 -11.37 1.78 2.12
N GLY A 34 -11.79 3.01 2.42
CA GLY A 34 -12.95 3.62 1.76
C GLY A 34 -12.73 3.83 0.26
N ILE A 35 -11.56 4.33 -0.13
CA ILE A 35 -11.21 4.55 -1.55
C ILE A 35 -11.16 3.23 -2.32
N ALA A 36 -10.56 2.17 -1.75
CA ALA A 36 -10.53 0.84 -2.37
C ALA A 36 -11.95 0.32 -2.65
N LYS A 37 -12.87 0.50 -1.70
CA LYS A 37 -14.28 0.13 -1.88
C LYS A 37 -14.95 0.93 -2.99
N LEU A 38 -14.67 2.23 -3.11
CA LEU A 38 -15.17 3.08 -4.20
C LEU A 38 -14.60 2.69 -5.57
N MET A 39 -13.36 2.22 -5.62
CA MET A 39 -12.72 1.67 -6.82
C MET A 39 -13.26 0.27 -7.19
N GLY A 40 -14.06 -0.34 -6.31
CA GLY A 40 -14.59 -1.69 -6.48
C GLY A 40 -13.54 -2.79 -6.31
N VAL A 41 -12.51 -2.54 -5.50
CA VAL A 41 -11.51 -3.55 -5.09
C VAL A 41 -12.18 -4.53 -4.13
N SER A 42 -11.80 -5.81 -4.20
CA SER A 42 -12.35 -6.84 -3.32
C SER A 42 -12.08 -6.50 -1.85
N ASP A 43 -13.10 -6.68 -1.00
CA ASP A 43 -12.95 -6.56 0.45
C ASP A 43 -11.91 -7.58 0.97
N GLU A 44 -11.71 -8.72 0.29
CA GLU A 44 -10.67 -9.73 0.62
C GLU A 44 -9.25 -9.15 0.59
N ILE A 45 -8.93 -8.36 -0.44
CA ILE A 45 -7.61 -7.72 -0.57
C ILE A 45 -7.41 -6.69 0.54
N THR A 46 -8.41 -5.85 0.76
CA THR A 46 -8.32 -4.77 1.73
C THR A 46 -8.23 -5.29 3.16
N GLU A 47 -9.01 -6.32 3.49
CA GLU A 47 -8.95 -6.96 4.81
C GLU A 47 -7.60 -7.63 5.02
N ALA A 48 -7.12 -8.44 4.07
CA ALA A 48 -5.82 -9.08 4.18
C ALA A 48 -4.68 -8.07 4.41
N LEU A 49 -4.73 -6.90 3.77
CA LEU A 49 -3.76 -5.83 4.02
C LEU A 49 -3.89 -5.23 5.43
N ARG A 50 -5.11 -4.96 5.89
CA ARG A 50 -5.38 -4.34 7.21
C ARG A 50 -4.95 -5.20 8.39
N ILE A 51 -4.99 -6.52 8.24
CA ILE A 51 -4.60 -7.48 9.29
C ILE A 51 -3.27 -8.19 8.98
N GLU A 52 -2.52 -7.72 7.98
CA GLU A 52 -1.21 -8.26 7.57
C GLU A 52 -1.24 -9.77 7.21
N ALA A 53 -2.40 -10.26 6.77
CA ALA A 53 -2.60 -11.65 6.33
C ALA A 53 -2.09 -11.88 4.88
N PRO A 54 -1.93 -13.14 4.43
CA PRO A 54 -1.60 -13.44 3.04
C PRO A 54 -2.60 -12.83 2.04
N LEU A 55 -2.08 -12.33 0.90
CA LEU A 55 -2.90 -11.82 -0.21
C LEU A 55 -3.43 -12.98 -1.08
N PRO A 56 -4.54 -12.77 -1.81
CA PRO A 56 -5.27 -13.86 -2.49
C PRO A 56 -4.54 -14.47 -3.69
N ASN A 57 -3.46 -13.86 -4.17
CA ASN A 57 -2.63 -14.42 -5.23
C ASN A 57 -1.15 -14.00 -5.11
N ASP A 58 -0.29 -14.79 -5.73
CA ASP A 58 1.17 -14.62 -5.66
C ASP A 58 1.66 -13.31 -6.29
N ARG A 59 0.94 -12.78 -7.29
CA ARG A 59 1.28 -11.52 -7.94
C ARG A 59 1.12 -10.33 -6.98
N LEU A 60 -0.02 -10.24 -6.30
CA LEU A 60 -0.26 -9.19 -5.30
C LEU A 60 0.66 -9.35 -4.09
N LYS A 61 0.94 -10.60 -3.69
CA LYS A 61 1.94 -10.88 -2.65
C LYS A 61 3.32 -10.34 -3.04
N ALA A 62 3.81 -10.65 -4.24
CA ALA A 62 5.11 -10.16 -4.71
C ALA A 62 5.17 -8.63 -4.78
N LEU A 63 4.08 -7.96 -5.18
CA LEU A 63 3.97 -6.51 -5.18
C LEU A 63 4.07 -5.92 -3.77
N ARG A 64 3.35 -6.50 -2.81
CA ARG A 64 3.44 -6.09 -1.40
C ARG A 64 4.85 -6.27 -0.86
N ASP A 65 5.44 -7.44 -1.05
CA ASP A 65 6.75 -7.78 -0.50
C ASP A 65 7.84 -6.87 -1.06
N PHE A 66 7.80 -6.57 -2.36
CA PHE A 66 8.70 -5.61 -2.98
C PHE A 66 8.47 -4.18 -2.45
N THR A 67 7.20 -3.76 -2.31
CA THR A 67 6.84 -2.45 -1.75
C THR A 67 7.40 -2.29 -0.33
N LEU A 68 7.24 -3.29 0.54
CA LEU A 68 7.78 -3.29 1.90
C LEU A 68 9.31 -3.28 1.91
N SER A 69 9.94 -4.04 1.01
CA SER A 69 11.41 -4.01 0.85
C SER A 69 11.93 -2.61 0.51
N VAL A 70 11.23 -1.87 -0.37
CA VAL A 70 11.55 -0.47 -0.69
C VAL A 70 11.37 0.43 0.54
N VAL A 71 10.28 0.27 1.29
CA VAL A 71 9.99 1.07 2.51
C VAL A 71 11.05 0.82 3.58
N HIS A 72 11.31 -0.43 3.94
CA HIS A 72 12.27 -0.81 4.98
C HIS A 72 13.70 -0.46 4.60
N GLY A 73 14.09 -0.77 3.37
CA GLY A 73 15.42 -0.49 2.84
C GLY A 73 15.63 0.98 2.46
N ARG A 74 14.58 1.82 2.51
CA ARG A 74 14.60 3.21 2.05
C ARG A 74 15.16 3.32 0.62
N GLY A 75 14.73 2.41 -0.25
CA GLY A 75 15.19 2.29 -1.63
C GLY A 75 16.46 1.48 -1.84
N ASN A 76 17.19 1.09 -0.79
CA ASN A 76 18.29 0.13 -0.89
C ASN A 76 17.73 -1.30 -0.81
N VAL A 77 17.28 -1.81 -1.95
CA VAL A 77 16.64 -3.13 -2.07
C VAL A 77 17.66 -4.17 -2.52
N ASP A 78 17.57 -5.38 -1.96
CA ASP A 78 18.44 -6.48 -2.37
C ASP A 78 18.07 -7.00 -3.77
N LYS A 79 19.04 -7.67 -4.42
CA LYS A 79 18.82 -8.23 -5.75
C LYS A 79 17.70 -9.29 -5.73
N ALA A 80 17.58 -10.05 -4.65
CA ALA A 80 16.61 -11.12 -4.53
C ALA A 80 15.15 -10.60 -4.55
N ALA A 81 14.84 -9.52 -3.81
CA ALA A 81 13.50 -8.93 -3.86
C ALA A 81 13.20 -8.31 -5.23
N LEU A 82 14.19 -7.68 -5.87
CA LEU A 82 14.01 -7.16 -7.23
C LEU A 82 13.76 -8.29 -8.24
N ASP A 83 14.54 -9.38 -8.19
CA ASP A 83 14.36 -10.53 -9.08
C ASP A 83 12.97 -11.15 -8.86
N ALA A 84 12.57 -11.39 -7.60
CA ALA A 84 11.25 -11.95 -7.28
C ALA A 84 10.09 -11.09 -7.78
N PHE A 85 10.22 -9.76 -7.72
CA PHE A 85 9.25 -8.82 -8.28
C PHE A 85 9.16 -8.94 -9.81
N LEU A 86 10.29 -9.03 -10.50
CA LEU A 86 10.31 -9.17 -11.96
C LEU A 86 9.80 -10.55 -12.41
N ASP A 87 10.14 -11.61 -11.69
CA ASP A 87 9.71 -12.98 -11.95
C ASP A 87 8.19 -13.16 -11.75
N ALA A 88 7.56 -12.35 -10.89
CA ALA A 88 6.10 -12.26 -10.75
C ALA A 88 5.40 -11.53 -11.93
N GLY A 89 6.17 -11.17 -12.97
CA GLY A 89 5.68 -10.55 -14.19
C GLY A 89 5.50 -9.04 -14.08
N PHE A 90 6.18 -8.37 -13.15
CA PHE A 90 6.27 -6.92 -13.13
C PHE A 90 7.46 -6.42 -13.96
N ALA A 91 7.35 -5.20 -14.47
CA ALA A 91 8.38 -4.56 -15.26
C ALA A 91 9.20 -3.56 -14.45
N LYS A 92 10.40 -3.22 -14.94
CA LYS A 92 11.22 -2.13 -14.38
C LYS A 92 10.48 -0.78 -14.33
N ARG A 93 9.50 -0.56 -15.20
CA ARG A 93 8.61 0.60 -15.12
C ARG A 93 7.81 0.59 -13.81
N GLN A 94 7.21 -0.54 -13.46
CA GLN A 94 6.39 -0.69 -12.26
C GLN A 94 7.24 -0.57 -10.99
N MET A 95 8.53 -0.92 -11.03
CA MET A 95 9.46 -0.60 -9.95
C MET A 95 9.54 0.91 -9.69
N LEU A 96 9.65 1.75 -10.74
CA LEU A 96 9.65 3.21 -10.59
C LEU A 96 8.30 3.72 -10.08
N GLU A 97 7.20 3.09 -10.50
CA GLU A 97 5.86 3.43 -10.04
C GLU A 97 5.68 3.08 -8.55
N VAL A 98 6.23 1.96 -8.05
CA VAL A 98 6.27 1.66 -6.60
C VAL A 98 7.00 2.76 -5.84
N ILE A 99 8.15 3.23 -6.33
CA ILE A 99 8.90 4.33 -5.70
C ILE A 99 8.06 5.62 -5.65
N LEU A 100 7.29 5.91 -6.72
CA LEU A 100 6.34 7.03 -6.74
C LEU A 100 5.25 6.85 -5.67
N GLY A 101 4.68 5.65 -5.55
CA GLY A 101 3.67 5.32 -4.53
C GLY A 101 4.22 5.46 -3.10
N VAL A 102 5.43 4.97 -2.85
CA VAL A 102 6.16 5.14 -1.58
C VAL A 102 6.37 6.60 -1.27
N SER A 103 6.85 7.40 -2.22
CA SER A 103 7.08 8.84 -2.02
C SER A 103 5.78 9.56 -1.63
N GLN A 104 4.68 9.25 -2.32
CA GLN A 104 3.36 9.82 -2.04
C GLN A 104 2.88 9.44 -0.63
N LYS A 105 2.99 8.17 -0.24
CA LYS A 105 2.51 7.70 1.05
C LYS A 105 3.41 8.10 2.20
N VAL A 106 4.73 8.16 2.04
CA VAL A 106 5.63 8.71 3.06
C VAL A 106 5.20 10.13 3.43
N MET A 107 5.04 11.01 2.43
CA MET A 107 4.56 12.38 2.66
C MET A 107 3.20 12.39 3.35
N SER A 108 2.21 11.65 2.82
CA SER A 108 0.85 11.61 3.37
C SER A 108 0.81 11.09 4.80
N ASN A 109 1.50 9.99 5.09
CA ASN A 109 1.47 9.32 6.38
C ASN A 109 2.16 10.16 7.43
N TYR A 110 3.29 10.79 7.09
CA TYR A 110 4.01 11.66 8.02
C TYR A 110 3.20 12.90 8.35
N VAL A 111 2.53 13.50 7.37
CA VAL A 111 1.61 14.62 7.63
C VAL A 111 0.51 14.22 8.60
N ASN A 112 -0.14 13.07 8.40
CA ASN A 112 -1.24 12.65 9.26
C ASN A 112 -0.79 12.24 10.67
N HIS A 113 0.42 11.70 10.81
CA HIS A 113 1.02 11.44 12.11
C HIS A 113 1.31 12.73 12.86
N ILE A 114 1.97 13.68 12.22
CA ILE A 114 2.39 14.94 12.86
C ILE A 114 1.20 15.84 13.19
N ALA A 115 0.19 15.87 12.30
CA ALA A 115 -1.00 16.69 12.48
C ALA A 115 -2.07 16.03 13.34
N GLU A 116 -1.90 14.75 13.72
CA GLU A 116 -2.91 13.94 14.42
C GLU A 116 -4.28 14.03 13.72
N THR A 117 -4.28 13.93 12.38
CA THR A 117 -5.46 14.22 11.57
C THR A 117 -6.64 13.34 12.00
N PRO A 118 -7.80 13.92 12.38
CA PRO A 118 -8.98 13.14 12.69
C PRO A 118 -9.50 12.44 11.43
N VAL A 119 -10.02 11.22 11.56
CA VAL A 119 -10.64 10.50 10.45
C VAL A 119 -11.91 11.23 10.02
N ASP A 120 -12.05 11.52 8.73
CA ASP A 120 -13.27 12.15 8.22
C ASP A 120 -14.49 11.21 8.37
N LYS A 121 -15.66 11.79 8.65
CA LYS A 121 -16.93 11.06 8.84
C LYS A 121 -17.21 9.93 7.84
N PRO A 122 -16.98 10.09 6.52
CA PRO A 122 -17.24 9.00 5.56
C PRO A 122 -16.36 7.76 5.77
N PHE A 123 -15.19 7.93 6.41
CA PHE A 123 -14.20 6.88 6.64
C PHE A 123 -14.19 6.32 8.06
N GLU A 124 -14.92 6.92 9.02
CA GLU A 124 -15.02 6.43 10.41
C GLU A 124 -15.47 4.96 10.49
N LYS A 125 -16.37 4.52 9.61
CA LYS A 125 -16.79 3.10 9.52
C LYS A 125 -15.66 2.13 9.14
N PHE A 126 -14.52 2.64 8.70
CA PHE A 126 -13.32 1.89 8.33
C PHE A 126 -12.16 2.17 9.29
N GLU A 127 -12.44 2.76 10.46
CA GLU A 127 -11.43 3.07 11.47
C GLU A 127 -10.48 1.90 11.69
N TRP A 128 -9.21 2.23 11.86
CA TRP A 128 -8.14 1.26 11.96
C TRP A 128 -7.06 1.76 12.90
N HIS A 129 -6.56 0.85 13.71
CA HIS A 129 -5.38 1.01 14.55
C HIS A 129 -4.53 -0.23 14.38
N LYS A 130 -3.20 -0.06 14.38
CA LYS A 130 -2.28 -1.20 14.30
C LYS A 130 -2.46 -2.07 15.55
N ALA A 131 -2.54 -3.39 15.35
CA ALA A 131 -2.56 -4.32 16.48
C ALA A 131 -1.27 -4.16 17.29
N ALA A 132 -1.40 -4.19 18.62
CA ALA A 132 -0.30 -4.09 19.57
C ALA A 132 0.57 -5.37 19.60
#